data_AF-A0A1V9Z062-F1
#
_entry.id   AF-A0A1V9Z062-F1
#
_cell.length_a   1.000
_cell.length_b   1.000
_cell.length_c   1.000
_cell.angle_alpha   90.00
_cell.angle_beta   90.00
_cell.angle_gamma   90.00
#
_symmetry.space_group_name_H-M   'P 1'
#
loop_
_entity.id
_entity.type
_entity.pdbx_description
1 polymer ?
#
loop_
_entity_poly.entity_id
_entity_poly.type
_entity_poly.pdbx_seq_one_letter_code
_entity_poly.pdbx_strand_id
1 'polypeptide(L)'
;MKLVLPLLVLAALARAQDVLFSLPISVDGAVKNLNLHRGETVERAAVAFMELNGLIENGLESERSQNLIQQLAGMLRERAEPPKDVFLTFPLSIDGSVKDIVLYKNEAPVDAVARFLRDTTFSEDVKTEMHPQILELLTQRVREALPKPQITFDVTIDGKAATVEHFEGQDPRASALAFGKQLGITDENFLARLVPQVAGAIQQRLDELVPPPAPRAELFSLPLNVNGAETLLVHYVDSTPAESALVFLQEQGLADAGTVDTYLPQLVAMIDREIAARTARTPLFSVPITIGSISQPLEYFEGDSAEVTAQLFLEKHGLTQDPAYASLLEQLATVVLQQVQEREAAAAAAVTANEAPLFNVPLNVGGSEISLPFYARQDPASVAADFCTSQLPGADAEATQQCKIVLFQTITGILEKLAAESQPSETVEPQPPAVEEPATPALLVTLDIDLGDGVTALLQYFAGDDADAAARAFCEHNGVDLENVPLLADEIRRQVAKL
;
A
#
# COMPACT_ATOMS: atom_id res chain seq x y z
N MET A 1 17.64 -70.82 40.64
CA MET A 1 17.94 -69.46 40.14
C MET A 1 18.76 -69.59 38.87
N LYS A 2 18.18 -69.23 37.71
CA LYS A 2 18.84 -69.32 36.40
C LYS A 2 19.43 -67.96 36.05
N LEU A 3 20.74 -67.94 35.78
CA LEU A 3 21.45 -66.80 35.18
C LEU A 3 21.01 -66.64 33.72
N VAL A 4 20.69 -65.42 33.32
CA VAL A 4 20.52 -65.02 31.92
C VAL A 4 21.52 -63.90 31.66
N LEU A 5 22.44 -64.14 30.72
CA LEU A 5 23.48 -63.22 30.26
C LEU A 5 22.95 -62.52 29.00
N PRO A 6 22.98 -61.18 28.87
CA PRO A 6 22.61 -60.53 27.62
C PRO A 6 23.81 -60.48 26.68
N LEU A 7 23.57 -60.98 25.46
CA LEU A 7 24.47 -60.93 24.31
C LEU A 7 24.44 -59.50 23.73
N LEU A 8 25.55 -58.78 23.80
CA LEU A 8 25.70 -57.44 23.23
C LEU A 8 26.11 -57.58 21.75
N VAL A 9 25.15 -57.36 20.85
CA VAL A 9 25.39 -57.33 19.40
C VAL A 9 25.81 -55.90 19.03
N LEU A 10 27.10 -55.70 18.74
CA LEU A 10 27.57 -54.50 18.06
C LEU A 10 27.19 -54.59 16.57
N ALA A 11 26.12 -53.90 16.18
CA ALA A 11 25.84 -53.62 14.78
C ALA A 11 26.75 -52.48 14.31
N ALA A 12 27.78 -52.81 13.52
CA ALA A 12 28.54 -51.82 12.78
C ALA A 12 27.64 -51.21 11.70
N LEU A 13 27.15 -49.99 11.95
CA LEU A 13 26.51 -49.15 10.95
C LEU A 13 27.54 -48.82 9.87
N ALA A 14 27.50 -49.57 8.76
CA ALA A 14 28.11 -49.17 7.50
C ALA A 14 27.42 -47.89 7.03
N ARG A 15 27.94 -46.73 7.45
CA ARG A 15 27.60 -45.46 6.81
C ARG A 15 28.08 -45.57 5.37
N ALA A 16 27.16 -45.52 4.42
CA ALA A 16 27.49 -45.25 3.03
C ALA A 16 28.24 -43.91 3.03
N GLN A 17 29.57 -43.96 2.98
CA GLN A 17 30.39 -42.76 2.89
C GLN A 17 30.26 -42.26 1.45
N ASP A 18 29.64 -41.09 1.28
CA ASP A 18 29.55 -40.43 -0.01
C ASP A 18 30.94 -40.34 -0.66
N VAL A 19 31.07 -41.01 -1.80
CA VAL A 19 32.24 -40.92 -2.67
C VAL A 19 32.22 -39.51 -3.26
N LEU A 20 33.22 -38.68 -2.91
CA LEU A 20 33.39 -37.35 -3.49
C LEU A 20 33.96 -37.44 -4.90
N PHE A 21 34.91 -38.37 -5.11
CA PHE A 21 35.63 -38.50 -6.38
C PHE A 21 35.96 -39.97 -6.67
N SER A 22 35.95 -40.38 -7.95
CA SER A 22 36.35 -41.72 -8.40
C SER A 22 37.26 -41.62 -9.62
N LEU A 23 38.49 -42.12 -9.50
CA LEU A 23 39.49 -42.17 -10.59
C LEU A 23 39.68 -43.62 -11.06
N PRO A 24 39.43 -43.97 -12.34
CA PRO A 24 39.76 -45.29 -12.86
C PRO A 24 41.28 -45.46 -13.02
N ILE A 25 41.83 -46.52 -12.43
CA ILE A 25 43.24 -46.90 -12.45
C ILE A 25 43.37 -48.34 -12.93
N SER A 26 44.29 -48.61 -13.85
CA SER A 26 44.56 -49.97 -14.31
C SER A 26 45.51 -50.67 -13.34
N VAL A 27 45.07 -51.78 -12.76
CA VAL A 27 45.84 -52.65 -11.87
C VAL A 27 45.80 -54.06 -12.46
N ASP A 28 46.96 -54.58 -12.87
CA ASP A 28 47.11 -55.91 -13.49
C ASP A 28 46.17 -56.15 -14.69
N GLY A 29 45.94 -55.10 -15.49
CA GLY A 29 45.06 -55.15 -16.67
C GLY A 29 43.56 -55.03 -16.36
N ALA A 30 43.17 -54.95 -15.09
CA ALA A 30 41.80 -54.66 -14.66
C ALA A 30 41.66 -53.20 -14.23
N VAL A 31 40.59 -52.52 -14.67
CA VAL A 31 40.29 -51.15 -14.22
C VAL A 31 39.63 -51.19 -12.84
N LYS A 32 40.20 -50.46 -11.88
CA LYS A 32 39.74 -50.31 -10.50
C LYS A 32 39.55 -48.83 -10.17
N ASN A 33 38.59 -48.51 -9.32
CA ASN A 33 38.31 -47.12 -8.97
C ASN A 33 39.03 -46.73 -7.67
N LEU A 34 39.86 -45.71 -7.74
CA LEU A 34 40.41 -44.99 -6.61
C LEU A 34 39.37 -43.96 -6.15
N ASN A 35 38.71 -44.25 -5.03
CA ASN A 35 37.65 -43.42 -4.47
C ASN A 35 38.20 -42.52 -3.37
N LEU A 36 37.81 -41.25 -3.37
CA LEU A 36 38.03 -40.32 -2.27
C LEU A 36 36.69 -40.09 -1.57
N HIS A 37 36.59 -40.40 -0.28
CA HIS A 37 35.38 -40.21 0.49
C HIS A 37 35.34 -38.86 1.21
N ARG A 38 34.14 -38.39 1.57
CA ARG A 38 33.99 -37.13 2.34
C ARG A 38 34.70 -37.22 3.70
N GLY A 39 35.65 -36.31 3.93
CA GLY A 39 36.44 -36.23 5.16
C GLY A 39 37.70 -37.11 5.16
N GLU A 40 37.98 -37.83 4.06
CA GLU A 40 39.20 -38.59 3.86
C GLU A 40 40.29 -37.71 3.22
N THR A 41 41.57 -37.93 3.59
CA THR A 41 42.69 -37.26 2.92
C THR A 41 43.08 -38.03 1.65
N VAL A 42 43.67 -37.34 0.66
CA VAL A 42 44.08 -37.98 -0.60
C VAL A 42 45.10 -39.11 -0.40
N GLU A 43 45.96 -38.98 0.61
CA GLU A 43 46.93 -40.02 0.98
C GLU A 43 46.22 -41.23 1.60
N ARG A 44 45.18 -41.01 2.41
CA ARG A 44 44.44 -42.11 3.03
C ARG A 44 43.59 -42.87 2.01
N ALA A 45 42.99 -42.17 1.06
CA ALA A 45 42.30 -42.78 -0.08
C ALA A 45 43.25 -43.62 -0.95
N ALA A 46 44.46 -43.11 -1.21
CA ALA A 46 45.51 -43.85 -1.93
C ALA A 46 45.92 -45.14 -1.19
N VAL A 47 46.13 -45.05 0.13
CA VAL A 47 46.43 -46.22 0.98
C VAL A 47 45.28 -47.23 0.95
N ALA A 48 44.03 -46.80 1.16
CA ALA A 48 42.86 -47.68 1.16
C ALA A 48 42.69 -48.41 -0.18
N PHE A 49 42.96 -47.72 -1.30
CA PHE A 49 42.96 -48.33 -2.63
C PHE A 49 44.07 -49.36 -2.80
N MET A 50 45.28 -49.08 -2.30
CA MET A 50 46.38 -50.03 -2.34
C MET A 50 46.11 -51.27 -1.47
N GLU A 51 45.55 -51.10 -0.28
CA GLU A 51 45.14 -52.20 0.61
C GLU A 51 44.08 -53.09 -0.07
N LEU A 52 43.03 -52.47 -0.63
CA LEU A 52 41.92 -53.19 -1.26
C LEU A 52 42.34 -54.02 -2.49
N ASN A 53 43.36 -53.56 -3.21
CA ASN A 53 43.84 -54.21 -4.43
C ASN A 53 45.14 -55.01 -4.22
N GLY A 54 45.57 -55.23 -2.97
CA GLY A 54 46.73 -56.07 -2.67
C GLY A 54 48.07 -55.52 -3.14
N LEU A 55 48.20 -54.19 -3.27
CA LEU A 55 49.40 -53.52 -3.80
C LEU A 55 50.51 -53.30 -2.76
N ILE A 56 50.33 -53.78 -1.52
CA ILE A 56 51.25 -53.58 -0.41
C ILE A 56 51.99 -54.89 -0.13
N GLU A 57 53.05 -55.15 -0.91
CA GLU A 57 53.82 -56.41 -0.80
C GLU A 57 54.79 -56.43 0.39
N ASN A 58 55.37 -55.28 0.77
CA ASN A 58 56.45 -55.18 1.77
C ASN A 58 56.11 -54.24 2.93
N GLY A 59 54.82 -54.07 3.22
CA GLY A 59 54.33 -53.11 4.21
C GLY A 59 54.33 -51.66 3.71
N LEU A 60 53.53 -50.83 4.40
CA LEU A 60 53.29 -49.42 4.09
C LEU A 60 54.57 -48.56 4.13
N GLU A 61 55.54 -48.93 4.95
CA GLU A 61 56.79 -48.20 5.13
C GLU A 61 57.83 -48.50 4.03
N SER A 62 57.55 -49.44 3.11
CA SER A 62 58.47 -49.71 2.01
C SER A 62 58.53 -48.53 1.04
N GLU A 63 59.73 -48.21 0.55
CA GLU A 63 59.97 -47.11 -0.40
C GLU A 63 59.06 -47.21 -1.64
N ARG A 64 58.86 -48.43 -2.15
CA ARG A 64 57.94 -48.69 -3.27
C ARG A 64 56.49 -48.32 -2.93
N SER A 65 56.02 -48.65 -1.73
CA SER A 65 54.65 -48.31 -1.31
C SER A 65 54.49 -46.81 -1.12
N GLN A 66 55.47 -46.14 -0.50
CA GLN A 66 55.48 -44.69 -0.33
C GLN A 66 55.45 -43.95 -1.68
N ASN A 67 56.24 -44.40 -2.67
CA ASN A 67 56.25 -43.82 -4.01
C ASN A 67 54.88 -43.97 -4.71
N LEU A 68 54.25 -45.15 -4.59
CA LEU A 68 52.90 -45.39 -5.11
C LEU A 68 51.84 -44.54 -4.42
N ILE A 69 51.89 -44.40 -3.09
CA ILE A 69 50.99 -43.53 -2.33
C ILE A 69 51.12 -42.09 -2.82
N GLN A 70 52.35 -41.57 -2.97
CA GLN A 70 52.58 -40.21 -3.47
C GLN A 70 52.06 -40.01 -4.89
N GLN A 71 52.24 -41.00 -5.77
CA GLN A 71 51.72 -40.96 -7.13
C GLN A 71 50.19 -40.94 -7.16
N LEU A 72 49.55 -41.86 -6.43
CA LEU A 72 48.08 -41.98 -6.35
C LEU A 72 47.46 -40.74 -5.67
N ALA A 73 48.06 -40.26 -4.58
CA ALA A 73 47.65 -39.04 -3.90
C ALA A 73 47.83 -37.81 -4.79
N GLY A 74 48.91 -37.77 -5.60
CA GLY A 74 49.12 -36.72 -6.60
C GLY A 74 48.01 -36.69 -7.65
N MET A 75 47.65 -37.84 -8.21
CA MET A 75 46.54 -37.95 -9.17
C MET A 75 45.19 -37.57 -8.56
N LEU A 76 44.94 -37.95 -7.31
CA LEU A 76 43.75 -37.51 -6.59
C LEU A 76 43.77 -36.01 -6.33
N ARG A 77 44.90 -35.42 -5.93
CA ARG A 77 45.00 -33.99 -5.63
C ARG A 77 44.79 -33.14 -6.89
N GLU A 78 45.28 -33.61 -8.02
CA GLU A 78 45.06 -32.97 -9.34
C GLU A 78 43.57 -33.00 -9.75
N ARG A 79 42.84 -34.05 -9.38
CA ARG A 79 41.41 -34.19 -9.70
C ARG A 79 40.44 -33.73 -8.61
N ALA A 80 40.89 -33.64 -7.37
CA ALA A 80 40.10 -33.27 -6.20
C ALA A 80 40.16 -31.76 -5.92
N GLU A 81 40.82 -30.96 -6.78
CA GLU A 81 40.54 -29.53 -6.78
C GLU A 81 39.03 -29.35 -6.96
N PRO A 82 38.34 -28.67 -6.03
CA PRO A 82 36.91 -28.44 -6.16
C PRO A 82 36.66 -27.80 -7.52
N PRO A 83 35.52 -28.11 -8.19
CA PRO A 83 35.17 -27.45 -9.44
C PRO A 83 35.30 -25.96 -9.22
N LYS A 84 36.29 -25.35 -9.86
CA LYS A 84 36.57 -23.94 -9.67
C LYS A 84 35.37 -23.19 -10.24
N ASP A 85 34.77 -22.31 -9.44
CA ASP A 85 33.65 -21.50 -9.89
C ASP A 85 34.06 -20.76 -11.16
N VAL A 86 33.32 -20.95 -12.24
CA VAL A 86 33.60 -20.26 -13.50
C VAL A 86 33.19 -18.81 -13.35
N PHE A 87 34.13 -17.88 -13.56
CA PHE A 87 33.87 -16.45 -13.56
C PHE A 87 33.46 -15.96 -14.95
N LEU A 88 34.18 -16.40 -15.99
CA LEU A 88 33.94 -16.00 -17.37
C LEU A 88 34.23 -17.18 -18.29
N THR A 89 33.42 -17.36 -19.32
CA THR A 89 33.73 -18.26 -20.45
C THR A 89 33.43 -17.52 -21.73
N PHE A 90 34.37 -17.53 -22.68
CA PHE A 90 34.08 -17.00 -24.01
C PHE A 90 34.82 -17.78 -25.11
N PRO A 91 34.18 -17.91 -26.29
CA PRO A 91 34.77 -18.62 -27.41
C PRO A 91 35.85 -17.78 -28.10
N LEU A 92 36.99 -18.41 -28.36
CA LEU A 92 38.10 -17.85 -29.13
C LEU A 92 38.28 -18.64 -30.42
N SER A 93 38.25 -17.95 -31.57
CA SER A 93 38.46 -18.55 -32.88
C SER A 93 39.90 -18.32 -33.34
N ILE A 94 40.64 -19.40 -33.57
CA ILE A 94 42.02 -19.39 -34.06
C ILE A 94 42.09 -20.34 -35.24
N ASP A 95 42.47 -19.84 -36.42
CA ASP A 95 42.60 -20.64 -37.65
C ASP A 95 41.37 -21.51 -37.98
N GLY A 96 40.17 -20.96 -37.74
CA GLY A 96 38.89 -21.65 -37.97
C GLY A 96 38.51 -22.70 -36.92
N SER A 97 39.34 -22.92 -35.90
CA SER A 97 39.00 -23.72 -34.72
C SER A 97 38.49 -22.81 -33.60
N VAL A 98 37.31 -23.12 -33.06
CA VAL A 98 36.74 -22.41 -31.90
C VAL A 98 37.04 -23.21 -30.64
N LYS A 99 37.69 -22.59 -29.66
CA LYS A 99 37.86 -23.15 -28.31
C LYS A 99 37.50 -22.11 -27.26
N ASP A 100 36.89 -22.56 -26.17
CA ASP A 100 36.53 -21.68 -25.06
C ASP A 100 37.74 -21.41 -24.16
N ILE A 101 37.96 -20.13 -23.84
CA ILE A 101 38.75 -19.75 -22.68
C ILE A 101 37.79 -19.70 -21.48
N VAL A 102 38.15 -20.42 -20.43
CA VAL A 102 37.45 -20.40 -19.15
C VAL A 102 38.34 -19.67 -18.17
N LEU A 103 37.84 -18.65 -17.48
CA LEU A 103 38.51 -18.01 -16.37
C LEU A 103 37.76 -18.37 -15.10
N TYR A 104 38.47 -18.95 -14.14
CA TYR A 104 37.88 -19.30 -12.85
C TYR A 104 37.93 -18.13 -11.86
N LYS A 105 37.06 -18.19 -10.84
CA LYS A 105 37.02 -17.21 -9.76
C LYS A 105 38.36 -17.22 -9.00
N ASN A 106 38.95 -16.05 -8.84
CA ASN A 106 40.28 -15.82 -8.25
C ASN A 106 41.48 -16.34 -9.07
N GLU A 107 41.28 -16.83 -10.29
CA GLU A 107 42.39 -17.13 -11.22
C GLU A 107 42.85 -15.82 -11.88
N ALA A 108 44.16 -15.59 -12.00
CA ALA A 108 44.65 -14.44 -12.74
C ALA A 108 44.46 -14.67 -14.25
N PRO A 109 44.10 -13.65 -15.06
CA PRO A 109 43.95 -13.81 -16.50
C PRO A 109 45.15 -14.46 -17.18
N VAL A 110 46.37 -14.13 -16.74
CA VAL A 110 47.61 -14.72 -17.26
C VAL A 110 47.68 -16.23 -17.07
N ASP A 111 47.22 -16.74 -15.92
CA ASP A 111 47.22 -18.18 -15.62
C ASP A 111 46.17 -18.91 -16.45
N ALA A 112 45.00 -18.30 -16.65
CA ALA A 112 43.95 -18.84 -17.50
C ALA A 112 44.40 -18.95 -18.97
N VAL A 113 45.11 -17.93 -19.49
CA VAL A 113 45.70 -17.97 -20.85
C VAL A 113 46.79 -19.04 -20.94
N ALA A 114 47.68 -19.13 -19.95
CA ALA A 114 48.72 -20.15 -19.93
C ALA A 114 48.13 -21.57 -19.92
N ARG A 115 47.08 -21.80 -19.11
CA ARG A 115 46.33 -23.06 -19.07
C ARG A 115 45.67 -23.37 -20.41
N PHE A 116 44.95 -22.40 -20.98
CA PHE A 116 44.32 -22.56 -22.28
C PHE A 116 45.32 -22.94 -23.37
N LEU A 117 46.44 -22.22 -23.47
CA LEU A 117 47.48 -22.50 -24.48
C LEU A 117 48.15 -23.86 -24.25
N ARG A 118 48.38 -24.26 -23.00
CA ARG A 118 48.89 -25.60 -22.67
C ARG A 118 47.96 -26.71 -23.14
N ASP A 119 46.65 -26.51 -23.03
CA ASP A 119 45.62 -27.49 -23.40
C ASP A 119 45.29 -27.45 -24.92
N THR A 120 45.99 -26.61 -25.69
CA THR A 120 45.87 -26.54 -27.15
C THR A 120 46.95 -27.34 -27.87
N THR A 121 46.64 -27.79 -29.08
CA THR A 121 47.55 -28.52 -29.97
C THR A 121 48.36 -27.59 -30.87
N PHE A 122 48.41 -26.28 -30.58
CA PHE A 122 49.18 -25.31 -31.36
C PHE A 122 50.69 -25.56 -31.20
N SER A 123 51.49 -25.12 -32.19
CA SER A 123 52.96 -25.13 -32.05
C SER A 123 53.42 -24.10 -31.02
N GLU A 124 54.61 -24.30 -30.44
CA GLU A 124 55.15 -23.39 -29.42
C GLU A 124 55.40 -21.96 -29.94
N ASP A 125 55.77 -21.82 -31.22
CA ASP A 125 55.92 -20.51 -31.87
C ASP A 125 54.57 -19.75 -31.90
N VAL A 126 53.48 -20.43 -32.28
CA VAL A 126 52.13 -19.86 -32.29
C VAL A 126 51.67 -19.52 -30.88
N LYS A 127 51.90 -20.41 -29.89
CA LYS A 127 51.56 -20.10 -28.48
C LYS A 127 52.28 -18.85 -27.99
N THR A 128 53.56 -18.69 -28.33
CA THR A 128 54.38 -17.54 -27.93
C THR A 128 53.87 -16.24 -28.56
N GLU A 129 53.52 -16.27 -29.85
CA GLU A 129 52.98 -15.11 -30.57
C GLU A 129 51.58 -14.72 -30.09
N MET A 130 50.71 -15.70 -29.81
CA MET A 130 49.32 -15.47 -29.44
C MET A 130 49.13 -15.09 -27.97
N HIS A 131 50.01 -15.54 -27.07
CA HIS A 131 49.89 -15.29 -25.63
C HIS A 131 49.56 -13.82 -25.27
N PRO A 132 50.30 -12.80 -25.72
CA PRO A 132 49.99 -11.40 -25.40
C PRO A 132 48.62 -10.95 -25.94
N GLN A 133 48.23 -11.40 -27.14
CA GLN A 133 46.97 -11.01 -27.77
C GLN A 133 45.76 -11.59 -27.02
N ILE A 134 45.85 -12.87 -26.65
CA ILE A 134 44.80 -13.55 -25.89
C ILE A 134 44.70 -12.94 -24.48
N LEU A 135 45.84 -12.63 -23.85
CA LEU A 135 45.87 -11.99 -22.55
C LEU A 135 45.21 -10.61 -22.58
N GLU A 136 45.50 -9.78 -23.58
CA GLU A 136 44.86 -8.48 -23.75
C GLU A 136 43.34 -8.63 -23.94
N LEU A 137 42.92 -9.56 -24.80
CA LEU A 137 41.50 -9.83 -25.05
C LEU A 137 40.78 -10.34 -23.80
N LEU A 138 41.34 -11.32 -23.08
CA LEU A 138 40.75 -11.83 -21.84
C LEU A 138 40.70 -10.73 -20.78
N THR A 139 41.73 -9.90 -20.66
CA THR A 139 41.75 -8.77 -19.72
C THR A 139 40.67 -7.75 -20.04
N GLN A 140 40.45 -7.45 -21.32
CA GLN A 140 39.35 -6.59 -21.77
C GLN A 140 38.00 -7.21 -21.44
N ARG A 141 37.79 -8.50 -21.75
CA ARG A 141 36.53 -9.20 -21.47
C ARG A 141 36.23 -9.29 -19.98
N VAL A 142 37.25 -9.49 -19.14
CA VAL A 142 37.12 -9.43 -17.68
C VAL A 142 36.63 -8.06 -17.25
N ARG A 143 37.20 -6.98 -17.80
CA ARG A 143 36.77 -5.61 -17.49
C ARG A 143 35.32 -5.33 -17.90
N GLU A 144 34.89 -5.86 -19.05
CA GLU A 144 33.51 -5.73 -19.55
C GLU A 144 32.51 -6.59 -18.76
N ALA A 145 32.96 -7.73 -18.23
CA ALA A 145 32.13 -8.66 -17.47
C ALA A 145 32.01 -8.29 -15.99
N LEU A 146 32.85 -7.38 -15.47
CA LEU A 146 32.67 -6.84 -14.13
C LEU A 146 31.32 -6.12 -14.08
N PRO A 147 30.51 -6.34 -13.01
CA PRO A 147 29.26 -5.62 -12.85
C PRO A 147 29.56 -4.12 -12.88
N LYS A 148 28.72 -3.35 -13.57
CA LYS A 148 28.81 -1.90 -13.52
C LYS A 148 28.24 -1.42 -12.19
N PRO A 149 28.84 -0.41 -11.54
CA PRO A 149 28.25 0.16 -10.34
C PRO A 149 26.87 0.75 -10.69
N GLN A 150 25.88 0.43 -9.87
CA GLN A 150 24.53 1.02 -9.93
C GLN A 150 24.58 2.47 -9.44
N ILE A 151 25.44 2.74 -8.44
CA ILE A 151 25.66 4.07 -7.89
C ILE A 151 27.17 4.35 -7.85
N THR A 152 27.53 5.56 -8.27
CA THR A 152 28.89 6.09 -8.17
C THR A 152 28.83 7.52 -7.68
N PHE A 153 29.61 7.87 -6.65
CA PHE A 153 29.76 9.25 -6.19
C PHE A 153 31.13 9.48 -5.54
N ASP A 154 31.59 10.73 -5.61
CA ASP A 154 32.88 11.11 -5.03
C ASP A 154 32.71 11.58 -3.58
N VAL A 155 33.66 11.17 -2.73
CA VAL A 155 33.82 11.62 -1.36
C VAL A 155 35.23 12.16 -1.15
N THR A 156 35.38 13.15 -0.27
CA THR A 156 36.70 13.67 0.11
C THR A 156 37.07 13.14 1.50
N ILE A 157 38.15 12.39 1.59
CA ILE A 157 38.69 11.87 2.86
C ILE A 157 40.09 12.42 3.04
N ASP A 158 40.31 13.17 4.13
CA ASP A 158 41.59 13.83 4.43
C ASP A 158 42.15 14.67 3.25
N GLY A 159 41.25 15.35 2.54
CA GLY A 159 41.60 16.20 1.39
C GLY A 159 41.90 15.44 0.09
N LYS A 160 41.75 14.11 0.07
CA LYS A 160 41.86 13.28 -1.14
C LYS A 160 40.48 12.90 -1.64
N ALA A 161 40.23 13.16 -2.92
CA ALA A 161 39.03 12.66 -3.59
C ALA A 161 39.13 11.15 -3.79
N ALA A 162 38.03 10.45 -3.50
CA ALA A 162 37.89 9.01 -3.65
C ALA A 162 36.48 8.71 -4.17
N THR A 163 36.36 7.72 -5.05
CA THR A 163 35.07 7.36 -5.65
C THR A 163 34.50 6.15 -4.93
N VAL A 164 33.26 6.27 -4.45
CA VAL A 164 32.48 5.18 -3.88
C VAL A 164 31.72 4.49 -5.01
N GLU A 165 31.80 3.17 -5.05
CA GLU A 165 31.09 2.33 -6.01
C GLU A 165 30.16 1.37 -5.26
N HIS A 166 28.92 1.27 -5.72
CA HIS A 166 27.94 0.33 -5.20
C HIS A 166 27.30 -0.44 -6.36
N PHE A 167 27.23 -1.76 -6.21
CA PHE A 167 26.70 -2.67 -7.23
C PHE A 167 25.31 -3.16 -6.85
N GLU A 168 24.49 -3.46 -7.86
CA GLU A 168 23.13 -3.93 -7.68
C GLU A 168 23.05 -5.15 -6.75
N GLY A 169 22.14 -5.09 -5.77
CA GLY A 169 21.90 -6.15 -4.79
C GLY A 169 22.98 -6.31 -3.71
N GLN A 170 24.03 -5.47 -3.71
CA GLN A 170 25.02 -5.47 -2.64
C GLN A 170 24.44 -4.80 -1.38
N ASP A 171 24.87 -5.22 -0.19
CA ASP A 171 24.59 -4.49 1.05
C ASP A 171 25.40 -3.17 1.07
N PRO A 172 24.77 -1.99 1.27
CA PRO A 172 25.46 -0.70 1.38
C PRO A 172 26.63 -0.70 2.37
N ARG A 173 26.52 -1.43 3.49
CA ARG A 173 27.63 -1.55 4.45
C ARG A 173 28.79 -2.38 3.90
N ALA A 174 28.51 -3.44 3.15
CA ALA A 174 29.54 -4.22 2.49
C ALA A 174 30.30 -3.40 1.42
N SER A 175 29.59 -2.58 0.64
CA SER A 175 30.20 -1.64 -0.32
C SER A 175 31.07 -0.60 0.39
N ALA A 176 30.57 0.00 1.47
CA ALA A 176 31.32 0.97 2.27
C ALA A 176 32.60 0.37 2.88
N LEU A 177 32.56 -0.89 3.33
CA LEU A 177 33.74 -1.60 3.83
C LEU A 177 34.74 -1.90 2.70
N ALA A 178 34.26 -2.32 1.52
CA ALA A 178 35.11 -2.54 0.35
C ALA A 178 35.82 -1.26 -0.09
N PHE A 179 35.10 -0.14 -0.08
CA PHE A 179 35.65 1.20 -0.34
C PHE A 179 36.75 1.58 0.67
N GLY A 180 36.53 1.37 1.97
CA GLY A 180 37.55 1.59 3.00
C GLY A 180 38.82 0.77 2.77
N LYS A 181 38.67 -0.50 2.39
CA LYS A 181 39.80 -1.39 2.04
C LYS A 181 40.53 -0.93 0.78
N GLN A 182 39.81 -0.45 -0.24
CA GLN A 182 40.38 0.05 -1.49
C GLN A 182 41.29 1.27 -1.26
N LEU A 183 40.96 2.10 -0.26
CA LEU A 183 41.80 3.23 0.15
C LEU A 183 43.00 2.84 1.03
N GLY A 184 43.16 1.56 1.35
CA GLY A 184 44.22 1.08 2.23
C GLY A 184 44.03 1.47 3.69
N ILE A 185 42.80 1.82 4.10
CA ILE A 185 42.49 2.17 5.48
C ILE A 185 42.47 0.89 6.31
N THR A 186 43.40 0.78 7.26
CA THR A 186 43.55 -0.37 8.16
C THR A 186 43.19 -0.06 9.61
N ASP A 187 43.00 1.22 9.96
CA ASP A 187 42.59 1.64 11.29
C ASP A 187 41.11 1.30 11.53
N GLU A 188 40.86 0.34 12.43
CA GLU A 188 39.51 -0.13 12.78
C GLU A 188 38.64 0.98 13.39
N ASN A 189 39.21 1.92 14.15
CA ASN A 189 38.45 3.02 14.73
C ASN A 189 38.00 4.01 13.67
N PHE A 190 38.84 4.25 12.66
CA PHE A 190 38.48 5.08 11.53
C PHE A 190 37.41 4.40 10.67
N LEU A 191 37.59 3.11 10.35
CA LEU A 191 36.59 2.33 9.61
C LEU A 191 35.24 2.28 10.33
N ALA A 192 35.22 2.13 11.66
CA ALA A 192 34.01 2.13 12.46
C ALA A 192 33.20 3.43 12.34
N ARG A 193 33.86 4.57 12.03
CA ARG A 193 33.20 5.86 11.79
C ARG A 193 32.87 6.08 10.32
N LEU A 194 33.74 5.64 9.41
CA LEU A 194 33.59 5.84 7.96
C LEU A 194 32.46 4.98 7.38
N VAL A 195 32.41 3.69 7.74
CA VAL A 195 31.50 2.71 7.14
C VAL A 195 30.03 3.12 7.29
N PRO A 196 29.51 3.53 8.46
CA PRO A 196 28.12 3.96 8.60
C PRO A 196 27.79 5.21 7.76
N GLN A 197 28.73 6.16 7.63
CA GLN A 197 28.52 7.39 6.86
C GLN A 197 28.41 7.10 5.36
N VAL A 198 29.34 6.31 4.81
CA VAL A 198 29.33 5.92 3.40
C VAL A 198 28.12 5.03 3.10
N ALA A 199 27.80 4.08 3.98
CA ALA A 199 26.62 3.22 3.82
C ALA A 199 25.31 4.02 3.84
N GLY A 200 25.18 5.02 4.72
CA GLY A 200 24.03 5.92 4.74
C GLY A 200 23.90 6.75 3.46
N ALA A 201 25.01 7.26 2.92
CA ALA A 201 25.02 7.96 1.64
C ALA A 201 24.63 7.04 0.46
N ILE A 202 25.11 5.79 0.45
CA ILE A 202 24.69 4.79 -0.55
C ILE A 202 23.19 4.52 -0.44
N GLN A 203 22.66 4.30 0.78
CA GLN A 203 21.25 4.03 0.99
C GLN A 203 20.38 5.19 0.51
N GLN A 204 20.75 6.42 0.84
CA GLN A 204 20.03 7.61 0.36
C GLN A 204 19.99 7.67 -1.17
N ARG A 205 21.09 7.34 -1.85
CA ARG A 205 21.13 7.29 -3.32
C ARG A 205 20.30 6.13 -3.89
N LEU A 206 20.24 4.99 -3.21
CA LEU A 206 19.34 3.90 -3.60
C LEU A 206 17.88 4.33 -3.48
N ASP A 207 17.52 5.02 -2.40
CA ASP A 207 16.17 5.54 -2.19
C ASP A 207 15.80 6.59 -3.25
N GLU A 208 16.75 7.41 -3.71
CA GLU A 208 16.58 8.35 -4.84
C GLU A 208 16.38 7.64 -6.20
N LEU A 209 16.94 6.45 -6.38
CA LEU A 209 16.79 5.66 -7.61
C LEU A 209 15.47 4.92 -7.69
N VAL A 210 14.83 4.64 -6.55
CA VAL A 210 13.46 4.13 -6.53
C VAL A 210 12.56 5.32 -6.89
N PRO A 211 11.93 5.33 -8.08
CA PRO A 211 10.98 6.40 -8.39
C PRO A 211 9.95 6.44 -7.28
N PRO A 212 9.51 7.64 -6.83
CA PRO A 212 8.44 7.72 -5.86
C PRO A 212 7.29 6.85 -6.37
N PRO A 213 6.71 5.96 -5.54
CA PRO A 213 5.60 5.13 -5.98
C PRO A 213 4.57 6.06 -6.63
N ALA A 214 4.07 5.68 -7.81
CA ALA A 214 3.03 6.46 -8.47
C ALA A 214 1.94 6.78 -7.44
N PRO A 215 1.42 8.02 -7.40
CA PRO A 215 0.41 8.40 -6.42
C PRO A 215 -0.71 7.36 -6.49
N ARG A 216 -0.90 6.63 -5.39
CA ARG A 216 -1.96 5.63 -5.32
C ARG A 216 -3.29 6.38 -5.35
N ALA A 217 -4.22 5.88 -6.15
CA ALA A 217 -5.57 6.39 -6.20
C ALA A 217 -6.25 6.24 -4.83
N GLU A 218 -6.77 7.33 -4.27
CA GLU A 218 -7.56 7.28 -3.04
C GLU A 218 -8.93 6.65 -3.33
N LEU A 219 -9.29 5.62 -2.55
CA LEU A 219 -10.63 5.03 -2.59
C LEU A 219 -11.59 5.80 -1.66
N PHE A 220 -11.15 6.09 -0.44
CA PHE A 220 -11.84 6.98 0.51
C PHE A 220 -10.90 7.42 1.64
N SER A 221 -11.31 8.46 2.36
CA SER A 221 -10.69 8.90 3.60
C SER A 221 -11.68 8.91 4.76
N LEU A 222 -11.17 8.58 5.97
CA LEU A 222 -11.93 8.59 7.21
C LEU A 222 -11.33 9.64 8.16
N PRO A 223 -12.11 10.64 8.62
CA PRO A 223 -11.64 11.56 9.65
C PRO A 223 -11.57 10.83 10.99
N LEU A 224 -10.38 10.86 11.60
CA LEU A 224 -10.09 10.28 12.90
C LEU A 224 -9.57 11.37 13.84
N ASN A 225 -9.91 11.28 15.12
CA ASN A 225 -9.31 12.12 16.13
C ASN A 225 -8.17 11.35 16.81
N VAL A 226 -6.94 11.80 16.63
CA VAL A 226 -5.75 11.24 17.25
C VAL A 226 -5.12 12.31 18.14
N ASN A 227 -5.14 12.08 19.46
CA ASN A 227 -4.60 13.01 20.46
C ASN A 227 -5.21 14.42 20.42
N GLY A 228 -6.51 14.54 20.11
CA GLY A 228 -7.21 15.83 20.04
C GLY A 228 -7.03 16.57 18.72
N ALA A 229 -6.32 15.98 17.75
CA ALA A 229 -6.18 16.52 16.40
C ALA A 229 -6.95 15.66 15.40
N GLU A 230 -7.70 16.30 14.51
CA GLU A 230 -8.35 15.65 13.38
C GLU A 230 -7.31 15.29 12.32
N THR A 231 -7.27 14.04 11.91
CA THR A 231 -6.36 13.48 10.90
C THR A 231 -7.13 12.56 9.96
N LEU A 232 -6.66 12.42 8.73
CA LEU A 232 -7.31 11.59 7.71
C LEU A 232 -6.61 10.24 7.59
N LEU A 233 -7.35 9.17 7.82
CA LEU A 233 -6.94 7.84 7.38
C LEU A 233 -7.33 7.67 5.93
N VAL A 234 -6.36 7.53 5.04
CA VAL A 234 -6.57 7.36 3.60
C VAL A 234 -6.47 5.88 3.22
N HIS A 235 -7.52 5.36 2.59
CA HIS A 235 -7.52 4.03 2.00
C HIS A 235 -7.40 4.14 0.48
N TYR A 236 -6.48 3.37 -0.11
CA TYR A 236 -6.14 3.46 -1.53
C TYR A 236 -6.67 2.26 -2.32
N VAL A 237 -6.90 2.47 -3.63
CA VAL A 237 -7.13 1.40 -4.59
C VAL A 237 -5.92 0.44 -4.54
N ASP A 238 -6.20 -0.86 -4.41
CA ASP A 238 -5.23 -1.96 -4.26
C ASP A 238 -4.48 -2.07 -2.92
N SER A 239 -4.78 -1.24 -1.92
CA SER A 239 -4.29 -1.46 -0.55
C SER A 239 -5.23 -2.40 0.21
N THR A 240 -4.68 -3.26 1.07
CA THR A 240 -5.46 -3.95 2.08
C THR A 240 -5.81 -3.02 3.24
N PRO A 241 -6.89 -3.28 4.00
CA PRO A 241 -7.21 -2.54 5.21
C PRO A 241 -6.05 -2.48 6.21
N ALA A 242 -5.32 -3.59 6.37
CA ALA A 242 -4.17 -3.67 7.26
C ALA A 242 -3.01 -2.78 6.80
N GLU A 243 -2.73 -2.72 5.50
CA GLU A 243 -1.70 -1.84 4.94
C GLU A 243 -2.06 -0.36 5.14
N SER A 244 -3.30 0.04 4.83
CA SER A 244 -3.75 1.41 5.06
C SER A 244 -3.69 1.81 6.54
N ALA A 245 -4.13 0.93 7.44
CA ALA A 245 -4.05 1.18 8.87
C ALA A 245 -2.60 1.29 9.38
N LEU A 246 -1.69 0.44 8.89
CA LEU A 246 -0.27 0.51 9.25
C LEU A 246 0.41 1.79 8.74
N VAL A 247 0.15 2.18 7.49
CA VAL A 247 0.67 3.43 6.92
C VAL A 247 0.17 4.61 7.75
N PHE A 248 -1.12 4.67 8.05
CA PHE A 248 -1.68 5.72 8.90
C PHE A 248 -1.00 5.77 10.28
N LEU A 249 -0.86 4.63 10.97
CA LEU A 249 -0.18 4.58 12.27
C LEU A 249 1.27 5.08 12.17
N GLN A 250 1.99 4.69 11.11
CA GLN A 250 3.36 5.14 10.88
C GLN A 250 3.44 6.66 10.64
N GLU A 251 2.53 7.23 9.86
CA GLU A 251 2.44 8.67 9.59
C GLU A 251 2.11 9.49 10.83
N GLN A 252 1.28 8.95 11.73
CA GLN A 252 0.96 9.58 13.01
C GLN A 252 2.05 9.37 14.08
N GLY A 253 3.17 8.71 13.75
CA GLY A 253 4.26 8.41 14.68
C GLY A 253 3.92 7.33 15.72
N LEU A 254 2.89 6.53 15.46
CA LEU A 254 2.35 5.46 16.31
C LEU A 254 2.89 4.08 15.88
N ALA A 255 4.21 3.98 15.66
CA ALA A 255 4.86 2.81 15.06
C ALA A 255 5.43 1.79 16.08
N ASP A 256 5.27 2.01 17.39
CA ASP A 256 5.73 1.05 18.39
C ASP A 256 4.81 -0.19 18.44
N ALA A 257 5.40 -1.36 18.72
CA ALA A 257 4.69 -2.63 18.64
C ALA A 257 3.45 -2.71 19.53
N GLY A 258 3.49 -2.12 20.74
CA GLY A 258 2.36 -2.15 21.67
C GLY A 258 1.17 -1.31 21.18
N THR A 259 1.46 -0.13 20.65
CA THR A 259 0.47 0.76 20.03
C THR A 259 -0.10 0.12 18.77
N VAL A 260 0.75 -0.43 17.88
CA VAL A 260 0.31 -1.12 16.67
C VAL A 260 -0.62 -2.30 17.00
N ASP A 261 -0.22 -3.18 17.92
CA ASP A 261 -1.04 -4.33 18.33
C ASP A 261 -2.41 -3.91 18.90
N THR A 262 -2.48 -2.73 19.54
CA THR A 262 -3.70 -2.20 20.16
C THR A 262 -4.65 -1.57 19.13
N TYR A 263 -4.15 -0.73 18.23
CA TYR A 263 -4.97 0.07 17.32
C TYR A 263 -5.21 -0.58 15.97
N LEU A 264 -4.27 -1.41 15.47
CA LEU A 264 -4.37 -2.00 14.14
C LEU A 264 -5.68 -2.77 13.93
N PRO A 265 -6.14 -3.66 14.84
CA PRO A 265 -7.40 -4.39 14.63
C PRO A 265 -8.63 -3.47 14.55
N GLN A 266 -8.62 -2.36 15.29
CA GLN A 266 -9.74 -1.41 15.33
C GLN A 266 -9.81 -0.60 14.02
N LEU A 267 -8.67 -0.10 13.55
CA LEU A 267 -8.57 0.62 12.29
C LEU A 267 -8.93 -0.28 11.10
N VAL A 268 -8.46 -1.52 11.10
CA VAL A 268 -8.85 -2.53 10.09
C VAL A 268 -10.35 -2.73 10.07
N ALA A 269 -10.98 -2.95 11.23
CA ALA A 269 -12.43 -3.13 11.32
C ALA A 269 -13.23 -1.90 10.85
N MET A 270 -12.70 -0.69 11.06
CA MET A 270 -13.31 0.56 10.55
C MET A 270 -13.22 0.64 9.03
N ILE A 271 -12.05 0.37 8.45
CA ILE A 271 -11.84 0.37 7.00
C ILE A 271 -12.71 -0.72 6.36
N ASP A 272 -12.74 -1.93 6.91
CA ASP A 272 -13.59 -3.03 6.44
C ASP A 272 -15.07 -2.66 6.46
N ARG A 273 -15.54 -1.99 7.52
CA ARG A 273 -16.93 -1.51 7.60
C ARG A 273 -17.23 -0.49 6.51
N GLU A 274 -16.31 0.42 6.23
CA GLU A 274 -16.49 1.44 5.20
C GLU A 274 -16.48 0.82 3.79
N ILE A 275 -15.58 -0.14 3.53
CA ILE A 275 -15.58 -0.94 2.29
C ILE A 275 -16.90 -1.70 2.15
N ALA A 276 -17.37 -2.38 3.21
CA ALA A 276 -18.63 -3.12 3.21
C ALA A 276 -19.84 -2.19 2.98
N ALA A 277 -19.86 -1.03 3.63
CA ALA A 277 -20.91 -0.03 3.45
C ALA A 277 -20.95 0.45 1.99
N ARG A 278 -19.80 0.76 1.39
CA ARG A 278 -19.70 1.23 0.00
C ARG A 278 -20.07 0.14 -1.01
N THR A 279 -19.68 -1.11 -0.76
CA THR A 279 -20.02 -2.25 -1.63
C THR A 279 -21.48 -2.68 -1.52
N ALA A 280 -22.16 -2.37 -0.41
CA ALA A 280 -23.57 -2.65 -0.22
C ALA A 280 -24.50 -1.51 -0.72
N ARG A 281 -23.96 -0.34 -1.07
CA ARG A 281 -24.77 0.77 -1.58
C ARG A 281 -25.35 0.41 -2.95
N THR A 282 -26.62 0.75 -3.13
CA THR A 282 -27.25 0.74 -4.46
C THR A 282 -26.97 2.10 -5.09
N PRO A 283 -26.54 2.18 -6.37
CA PRO A 283 -26.29 3.47 -7.01
C PRO A 283 -27.58 4.28 -7.05
N LEU A 284 -27.49 5.55 -6.66
CA LEU A 284 -28.60 6.51 -6.73
C LEU A 284 -29.03 6.71 -8.19
N PHE A 285 -28.05 6.79 -9.08
CA PHE A 285 -28.22 6.74 -10.52
C PHE A 285 -26.98 6.24 -11.24
N SER A 286 -27.13 5.93 -12.52
CA SER A 286 -26.03 5.57 -13.41
C SER A 286 -26.09 6.38 -14.70
N VAL A 287 -24.96 6.96 -15.09
CA VAL A 287 -24.82 7.74 -16.32
C VAL A 287 -24.03 6.91 -17.34
N PRO A 288 -24.57 6.65 -18.55
CA PRO A 288 -23.82 5.93 -19.57
C PRO A 288 -22.73 6.83 -20.18
N ILE A 289 -21.46 6.49 -19.93
CA ILE A 289 -20.29 7.19 -20.48
C ILE A 289 -19.69 6.36 -21.61
N THR A 290 -19.37 6.99 -22.75
CA THR A 290 -18.77 6.28 -23.88
C THR A 290 -17.25 6.40 -23.84
N ILE A 291 -16.56 5.27 -23.73
CA ILE A 291 -15.09 5.17 -23.80
C ILE A 291 -14.74 4.41 -25.07
N GLY A 292 -14.21 5.13 -26.07
CA GLY A 292 -13.98 4.58 -27.41
C GLY A 292 -15.30 4.20 -28.10
N SER A 293 -15.57 2.89 -28.21
CA SER A 293 -16.80 2.35 -28.81
C SER A 293 -17.69 1.61 -27.79
N ILE A 294 -17.34 1.67 -26.51
CA ILE A 294 -18.01 0.92 -25.44
C ILE A 294 -18.68 1.92 -24.49
N SER A 295 -19.97 1.71 -24.20
CA SER A 295 -20.69 2.45 -23.17
C SER A 295 -20.50 1.75 -21.82
N GLN A 296 -20.04 2.50 -20.82
CA GLN A 296 -19.78 2.03 -19.47
C GLN A 296 -20.60 2.87 -18.47
N PRO A 297 -21.24 2.25 -17.47
CA PRO A 297 -22.01 2.97 -16.47
C PRO A 297 -21.08 3.68 -15.49
N LEU A 298 -21.22 5.00 -15.36
CA LEU A 298 -20.70 5.76 -14.22
C LEU A 298 -21.77 5.74 -13.13
N GLU A 299 -21.49 5.00 -12.06
CA GLU A 299 -22.40 4.81 -10.94
C GLU A 299 -22.13 5.88 -9.87
N TYR A 300 -23.16 6.64 -9.51
CA TYR A 300 -23.09 7.62 -8.43
C TYR A 300 -23.86 7.09 -7.21
N PHE A 301 -23.27 7.21 -6.03
CA PHE A 301 -23.90 6.83 -4.76
C PHE A 301 -24.24 8.09 -3.95
N GLU A 302 -25.33 8.03 -3.20
CA GLU A 302 -25.79 9.14 -2.38
C GLU A 302 -24.71 9.58 -1.38
N GLY A 303 -24.41 10.88 -1.36
CA GLY A 303 -23.41 11.49 -0.48
C GLY A 303 -21.96 11.45 -1.00
N ASP A 304 -21.69 10.78 -2.12
CA ASP A 304 -20.34 10.79 -2.70
C ASP A 304 -20.05 12.14 -3.38
N SER A 305 -18.77 12.50 -3.44
CA SER A 305 -18.31 13.64 -4.24
C SER A 305 -18.41 13.32 -5.74
N ALA A 306 -18.94 14.26 -6.52
CA ALA A 306 -19.00 14.13 -7.98
C ALA A 306 -17.60 13.99 -8.61
N GLU A 307 -16.61 14.70 -8.06
CA GLU A 307 -15.22 14.64 -8.52
C GLU A 307 -14.58 13.29 -8.21
N VAL A 308 -14.77 12.78 -6.98
CA VAL A 308 -14.26 11.45 -6.59
C VAL A 308 -14.94 10.35 -7.41
N THR A 309 -16.24 10.46 -7.66
CA THR A 309 -16.98 9.50 -8.50
C THR A 309 -16.41 9.48 -9.93
N ALA A 310 -16.16 10.65 -10.51
CA ALA A 310 -15.57 10.77 -11.84
C ALA A 310 -14.14 10.24 -11.89
N GLN A 311 -13.31 10.53 -10.88
CA GLN A 311 -11.95 10.03 -10.74
C GLN A 311 -11.93 8.49 -10.70
N LEU A 312 -12.70 7.88 -9.80
CA LEU A 312 -12.78 6.42 -9.66
C LEU A 312 -13.24 5.75 -10.95
N PHE A 313 -14.16 6.37 -11.68
CA PHE A 313 -14.58 5.89 -12.99
C PHE A 313 -13.43 5.90 -14.02
N LEU A 314 -12.69 7.02 -14.12
CA LEU A 314 -11.54 7.12 -15.04
C LEU A 314 -10.43 6.13 -14.69
N GLU A 315 -10.15 5.95 -13.41
CA GLU A 315 -9.17 4.99 -12.89
C GLU A 315 -9.56 3.55 -13.21
N LYS A 316 -10.82 3.17 -12.93
CA LYS A 316 -11.37 1.85 -13.26
C LYS A 316 -11.25 1.50 -14.74
N HIS A 317 -11.21 2.50 -15.61
CA HIS A 317 -11.05 2.33 -17.05
C HIS A 317 -9.63 2.59 -17.58
N GLY A 318 -8.65 2.75 -16.70
CA GLY A 318 -7.23 2.89 -17.06
C GLY A 318 -6.89 4.22 -17.75
N LEU A 319 -7.67 5.28 -17.51
CA LEU A 319 -7.52 6.58 -18.17
C LEU A 319 -6.64 7.56 -17.40
N THR A 320 -6.00 7.15 -16.31
CA THR A 320 -5.13 8.01 -15.46
C THR A 320 -3.91 8.56 -16.18
N GLN A 321 -3.44 7.88 -17.21
CA GLN A 321 -2.29 8.32 -18.02
C GLN A 321 -2.72 9.00 -19.34
N ASP A 322 -4.03 9.20 -19.53
CA ASP A 322 -4.53 9.89 -20.72
C ASP A 322 -4.14 11.38 -20.66
N PRO A 323 -3.54 11.97 -21.71
CA PRO A 323 -3.24 13.39 -21.75
C PRO A 323 -4.46 14.30 -21.51
N ALA A 324 -5.68 13.79 -21.75
CA ALA A 324 -6.94 14.49 -21.51
C ALA A 324 -7.54 14.23 -20.12
N TYR A 325 -6.87 13.47 -19.23
CA TYR A 325 -7.40 13.07 -17.92
C TYR A 325 -8.05 14.22 -17.14
N ALA A 326 -7.36 15.35 -16.98
CA ALA A 326 -7.88 16.50 -16.24
C ALA A 326 -9.19 17.06 -16.85
N SER A 327 -9.26 17.14 -18.18
CA SER A 327 -10.46 17.61 -18.87
C SER A 327 -11.61 16.61 -18.81
N LEU A 328 -11.31 15.31 -18.85
CA LEU A 328 -12.31 14.24 -18.69
C LEU A 328 -12.87 14.22 -17.27
N LEU A 329 -12.01 14.41 -16.26
CA LEU A 329 -12.41 14.47 -14.86
C LEU A 329 -13.41 15.60 -14.62
N GLU A 330 -13.09 16.82 -15.08
CA GLU A 330 -13.97 17.98 -14.96
C GLU A 330 -15.31 17.78 -15.68
N GLN A 331 -15.30 17.24 -16.90
CA GLN A 331 -16.52 16.96 -17.67
C GLN A 331 -17.41 15.94 -16.97
N LEU A 332 -16.84 14.83 -16.51
CA LEU A 332 -17.61 13.79 -15.82
C LEU A 332 -18.15 14.29 -14.47
N ALA A 333 -17.35 15.02 -13.70
CA ALA A 333 -17.80 15.62 -12.45
C ALA A 333 -18.98 16.59 -12.68
N THR A 334 -18.94 17.39 -13.74
CA THR A 334 -20.03 18.30 -14.14
C THR A 334 -21.30 17.53 -14.48
N VAL A 335 -21.19 16.43 -15.23
CA VAL A 335 -22.33 15.58 -15.60
C VAL A 335 -22.97 14.95 -14.36
N VAL A 336 -22.16 14.45 -13.43
CA VAL A 336 -22.64 13.87 -12.16
C VAL A 336 -23.36 14.94 -11.34
N LEU A 337 -22.75 16.12 -11.18
CA LEU A 337 -23.33 17.23 -10.43
C LEU A 337 -24.68 17.67 -11.02
N GLN A 338 -24.78 17.77 -12.35
CA GLN A 338 -26.02 18.10 -13.03
C GLN A 338 -27.11 17.05 -12.74
N GLN A 339 -26.78 15.75 -12.78
CA GLN A 339 -27.73 14.68 -12.50
C GLN A 339 -28.20 14.67 -11.04
N VAL A 340 -27.31 15.01 -10.09
CA VAL A 340 -27.68 15.20 -8.68
C VAL A 340 -28.71 16.34 -8.56
N GLN A 341 -28.42 17.50 -9.14
CA GLN A 341 -29.30 18.67 -9.09
C GLN A 341 -30.67 18.41 -9.75
N GLU A 342 -30.70 17.74 -10.91
CA GLU A 342 -31.95 17.38 -11.60
C GLU A 342 -32.84 16.47 -10.74
N ARG A 343 -32.24 15.53 -10.01
CA ARG A 343 -32.98 14.63 -9.12
C ARG A 343 -33.44 15.29 -7.84
N GLU A 344 -32.62 16.13 -7.22
CA GLU A 344 -33.02 16.93 -6.07
C GLU A 344 -34.18 17.85 -6.43
N ALA A 345 -34.11 18.50 -7.60
CA ALA A 345 -35.22 19.32 -8.12
C ALA A 345 -36.47 18.48 -8.40
N ALA A 346 -36.34 17.29 -8.98
CA ALA A 346 -37.46 16.39 -9.24
C ALA A 346 -38.08 15.86 -7.93
N ALA A 347 -37.27 15.55 -6.92
CA ALA A 347 -37.73 15.15 -5.60
C ALA A 347 -38.47 16.29 -4.90
N ALA A 348 -37.93 17.50 -4.94
CA ALA A 348 -38.59 18.70 -4.40
C ALA A 348 -39.92 18.99 -5.11
N ALA A 349 -39.96 18.86 -6.45
CA ALA A 349 -41.18 19.01 -7.24
C ALA A 349 -42.22 17.92 -6.95
N ALA A 350 -41.80 16.68 -6.69
CA ALA A 350 -42.71 15.59 -6.32
C ALA A 350 -43.33 15.80 -4.92
N VAL A 351 -42.58 16.39 -3.99
CA VAL A 351 -43.10 16.79 -2.68
C VAL A 351 -44.15 17.91 -2.83
N THR A 352 -43.87 18.94 -3.64
CA THR A 352 -44.82 20.05 -3.85
C THR A 352 -46.05 19.67 -4.68
N ALA A 353 -45.95 18.70 -5.59
CA ALA A 353 -47.08 18.26 -6.43
C ALA A 353 -48.20 17.57 -5.63
N ASN A 354 -47.90 17.03 -4.44
CA ASN A 354 -48.88 16.39 -3.56
C ASN A 354 -49.34 17.27 -2.39
N GLU A 355 -48.76 18.46 -2.22
CA GLU A 355 -49.11 19.39 -1.15
C GLU A 355 -50.08 20.45 -1.70
N ALA A 356 -51.12 20.81 -0.95
CA ALA A 356 -51.96 21.94 -1.34
C ALA A 356 -51.17 23.25 -1.11
N PRO A 357 -51.25 24.24 -2.01
CA PRO A 357 -50.57 25.52 -1.79
C PRO A 357 -51.12 26.19 -0.53
N LEU A 358 -50.22 26.75 0.28
CA LEU A 358 -50.57 27.49 1.49
C LEU A 358 -51.40 28.73 1.13
N PHE A 359 -51.02 29.42 0.05
CA PHE A 359 -51.79 30.49 -0.58
C PHE A 359 -51.37 30.69 -2.04
N ASN A 360 -52.14 31.50 -2.76
CA ASN A 360 -51.86 31.90 -4.13
C ASN A 360 -51.64 33.42 -4.19
N VAL A 361 -50.53 33.87 -4.79
CA VAL A 361 -50.24 35.29 -5.00
C VAL A 361 -50.76 35.70 -6.38
N PRO A 362 -51.74 36.62 -6.48
CA PRO A 362 -52.19 37.14 -7.77
C PRO A 362 -51.17 38.17 -8.29
N LEU A 363 -50.63 37.94 -9.48
CA LEU A 363 -49.62 38.79 -10.12
C LEU A 363 -50.15 39.27 -11.48
N ASN A 364 -49.91 40.53 -11.82
CA ASN A 364 -50.24 41.06 -13.15
C ASN A 364 -48.95 41.28 -13.94
N VAL A 365 -48.72 40.44 -14.95
CA VAL A 365 -47.54 40.51 -15.82
C VAL A 365 -48.01 40.83 -17.23
N GLY A 366 -47.67 42.03 -17.72
CA GLY A 366 -48.03 42.46 -19.09
C GLY A 366 -49.54 42.52 -19.36
N GLY A 367 -50.37 42.78 -18.33
CA GLY A 367 -51.82 42.82 -18.45
C GLY A 367 -52.52 41.48 -18.29
N SER A 368 -51.78 40.39 -18.04
CA SER A 368 -52.33 39.06 -17.73
C SER A 368 -52.22 38.77 -16.24
N GLU A 369 -53.31 38.28 -15.64
CA GLU A 369 -53.30 37.79 -14.26
C GLU A 369 -52.75 36.36 -14.20
N ILE A 370 -51.69 36.17 -13.43
CA ILE A 370 -51.02 34.89 -13.17
C ILE A 370 -51.10 34.62 -11.67
N SER A 371 -51.52 33.42 -11.29
CA SER A 371 -51.58 32.98 -9.89
C SER A 371 -50.32 32.19 -9.56
N LEU A 372 -49.50 32.69 -8.62
CA LEU A 372 -48.31 32.00 -8.13
C LEU A 372 -48.63 31.21 -6.85
N PRO A 373 -48.68 29.87 -6.89
CA PRO A 373 -48.85 29.06 -5.69
C PRO A 373 -47.59 29.10 -4.82
N PHE A 374 -47.76 29.22 -3.50
CA PHE A 374 -46.68 29.15 -2.51
C PHE A 374 -46.95 28.01 -1.52
N TYR A 375 -45.95 27.18 -1.21
CA TYR A 375 -46.08 25.99 -0.34
C TYR A 375 -45.31 26.16 0.98
N ALA A 376 -45.74 25.45 2.04
CA ALA A 376 -45.32 25.70 3.43
C ALA A 376 -43.82 25.57 3.72
N ARG A 377 -43.06 24.86 2.87
CA ARG A 377 -41.60 24.64 3.04
C ARG A 377 -40.73 25.34 2.00
N GLN A 378 -41.33 26.18 1.16
CA GLN A 378 -40.56 26.90 0.16
C GLN A 378 -39.90 28.14 0.76
N ASP A 379 -38.68 28.43 0.30
CA ASP A 379 -38.04 29.70 0.59
C ASP A 379 -38.65 30.81 -0.29
N PRO A 380 -39.18 31.90 0.29
CA PRO A 380 -39.74 33.03 -0.46
C PRO A 380 -38.79 33.64 -1.49
N ALA A 381 -37.49 33.69 -1.20
CA ALA A 381 -36.52 34.30 -2.12
C ALA A 381 -36.30 33.42 -3.35
N SER A 382 -36.23 32.11 -3.17
CA SER A 382 -36.11 31.10 -4.22
C SER A 382 -37.34 31.11 -5.15
N VAL A 383 -38.55 31.10 -4.56
CA VAL A 383 -39.81 31.18 -5.34
C VAL A 383 -39.90 32.48 -6.15
N ALA A 384 -39.50 33.60 -5.54
CA ALA A 384 -39.48 34.88 -6.23
C ALA A 384 -38.46 34.90 -7.38
N ALA A 385 -37.27 34.32 -7.17
CA ALA A 385 -36.24 34.22 -8.19
C ALA A 385 -36.70 33.39 -9.39
N ASP A 386 -37.23 32.19 -9.14
CA ASP A 386 -37.69 31.27 -10.19
C ASP A 386 -38.83 31.86 -11.01
N PHE A 387 -39.80 32.50 -10.36
CA PHE A 387 -40.90 33.16 -11.06
C PHE A 387 -40.40 34.32 -11.94
N CYS A 388 -39.56 35.21 -11.39
CA CYS A 388 -39.08 36.37 -12.14
C CYS A 388 -38.20 35.98 -13.33
N THR A 389 -37.36 34.96 -13.19
CA THR A 389 -36.51 34.47 -14.28
C THR A 389 -37.34 33.75 -15.35
N SER A 390 -38.41 33.04 -14.99
CA SER A 390 -39.26 32.32 -15.95
C SER A 390 -40.26 33.22 -16.69
N GLN A 391 -40.84 34.21 -16.03
CA GLN A 391 -41.92 35.04 -16.59
C GLN A 391 -41.43 36.32 -17.28
N LEU A 392 -40.16 36.70 -17.11
CA LEU A 392 -39.57 37.89 -17.74
C LEU A 392 -38.39 37.51 -18.68
N PRO A 393 -38.59 36.64 -19.68
CA PRO A 393 -37.51 36.30 -20.60
C PRO A 393 -37.10 37.53 -21.41
N GLY A 394 -35.84 37.94 -21.26
CA GLY A 394 -35.26 39.10 -21.95
C GLY A 394 -35.36 40.43 -21.20
N ALA A 395 -35.87 40.44 -19.96
CA ALA A 395 -35.71 41.60 -19.08
C ALA A 395 -34.23 41.80 -18.73
N ASP A 396 -33.82 43.05 -18.51
CA ASP A 396 -32.48 43.33 -18.01
C ASP A 396 -32.32 42.90 -16.53
N ALA A 397 -31.07 42.91 -16.06
CA ALA A 397 -30.73 42.50 -14.71
C ALA A 397 -31.43 43.36 -13.65
N GLU A 398 -31.66 44.64 -13.92
CA GLU A 398 -32.29 45.58 -12.99
C GLU A 398 -33.79 45.28 -12.84
N ALA A 399 -34.51 45.12 -13.95
CA ALA A 399 -35.92 44.75 -13.95
C ALA A 399 -36.16 43.37 -13.33
N THR A 400 -35.27 42.41 -13.59
CA THR A 400 -35.30 41.08 -12.95
C THR A 400 -35.10 41.19 -11.45
N GLN A 401 -34.15 42.02 -10.99
CA GLN A 401 -33.88 42.21 -9.57
C GLN A 401 -35.04 42.93 -8.86
N GLN A 402 -35.64 43.94 -9.48
CA GLN A 402 -36.81 44.63 -8.94
C GLN A 402 -38.01 43.68 -8.79
N CYS A 403 -38.25 42.81 -9.78
CA CYS A 403 -39.27 41.76 -9.70
C CYS A 403 -39.03 40.87 -8.47
N LYS A 404 -37.79 40.39 -8.28
CA LYS A 404 -37.43 39.50 -7.15
C LYS A 404 -37.73 40.16 -5.80
N ILE A 405 -37.35 41.43 -5.63
CA ILE A 405 -37.55 42.17 -4.38
C ILE A 405 -39.05 42.33 -4.07
N VAL A 406 -39.83 42.77 -5.05
CA VAL A 406 -41.27 43.01 -4.88
C VAL A 406 -41.99 41.70 -4.56
N LEU A 407 -41.66 40.64 -5.28
CA LEU A 407 -42.30 39.34 -5.09
C LEU A 407 -41.92 38.70 -3.76
N PHE A 408 -40.64 38.76 -3.38
CA PHE A 408 -40.17 38.34 -2.05
C PHE A 408 -40.93 39.05 -0.94
N GLN A 409 -40.99 40.39 -0.97
CA GLN A 409 -41.70 41.20 0.03
C GLN A 409 -43.20 40.87 0.09
N THR A 410 -43.81 40.57 -1.05
CA THR A 410 -45.22 40.18 -1.13
C THR A 410 -45.45 38.83 -0.45
N ILE A 411 -44.63 37.83 -0.76
CA ILE A 411 -44.72 36.50 -0.17
C ILE A 411 -44.48 36.56 1.34
N THR A 412 -43.42 37.25 1.80
CA THR A 412 -43.13 37.38 3.23
C THR A 412 -44.23 38.12 3.97
N GLY A 413 -44.80 39.19 3.39
CA GLY A 413 -45.91 39.92 4.01
C GLY A 413 -47.19 39.09 4.17
N ILE A 414 -47.47 38.18 3.22
CA ILE A 414 -48.59 37.23 3.36
C ILE A 414 -48.30 36.21 4.46
N LEU A 415 -47.08 35.67 4.52
CA LEU A 415 -46.66 34.73 5.58
C LEU A 415 -46.76 35.35 6.98
N GLU A 416 -46.31 36.58 7.16
CA GLU A 416 -46.43 37.31 8.42
C GLU A 416 -47.89 37.52 8.84
N LYS A 417 -48.76 37.84 7.87
CA LYS A 417 -50.20 37.99 8.12
C LYS A 417 -50.85 36.66 8.52
N LEU A 418 -50.54 35.57 7.83
CA LEU A 418 -51.02 34.23 8.17
C LEU A 418 -50.54 33.79 9.55
N ALA A 419 -49.28 34.10 9.91
CA ALA A 419 -48.74 33.83 11.24
C ALA A 419 -49.46 34.65 12.33
N ALA A 420 -49.79 35.91 12.05
CA ALA A 420 -50.54 36.77 12.97
C ALA A 420 -52.01 36.31 13.13
N GLU A 421 -52.66 35.83 12.07
CA GLU A 421 -54.03 35.30 12.10
C GLU A 421 -54.12 33.92 12.78
N SER A 422 -53.02 33.16 12.78
CA SER A 422 -52.94 31.84 13.41
C SER A 422 -52.65 31.88 14.92
N GLN A 423 -52.38 33.06 15.48
CA GLN A 423 -52.28 33.21 16.94
C GLN A 423 -53.69 33.25 17.54
N PRO A 424 -54.08 32.28 18.39
CA PRO A 424 -55.38 32.29 19.01
C PRO A 424 -55.50 33.53 19.90
N SER A 425 -56.43 34.41 19.54
CA SER A 425 -56.91 35.45 20.46
C SER A 425 -57.56 34.73 21.65
N GLU A 426 -56.85 34.69 22.78
CA GLU A 426 -57.40 34.26 24.07
C GLU A 426 -58.62 35.14 24.41
N THR A 427 -59.79 34.67 24.02
CA THR A 427 -61.07 35.19 24.51
C THR A 427 -61.93 34.00 24.89
N VAL A 428 -62.05 33.84 26.20
CA VAL A 428 -62.79 32.80 26.92
C VAL A 428 -64.29 32.93 26.63
N GLU A 429 -64.92 31.90 26.04
CA GLU A 429 -66.34 31.59 26.27
C GLU A 429 -66.64 30.09 25.96
N PRO A 430 -67.48 29.38 26.75
CA PRO A 430 -67.56 27.91 26.70
C PRO A 430 -68.83 27.37 26.03
N GLN A 431 -68.69 26.33 25.17
CA GLN A 431 -69.60 25.16 24.92
C GLN A 431 -69.46 24.58 23.47
N PRO A 432 -69.89 23.32 23.16
CA PRO A 432 -69.32 22.02 23.55
C PRO A 432 -69.18 21.07 22.31
N PRO A 433 -68.99 19.74 22.48
CA PRO A 433 -67.85 18.99 21.92
C PRO A 433 -67.98 18.56 20.44
N ALA A 434 -66.86 18.56 19.72
CA ALA A 434 -66.71 17.87 18.43
C ALA A 434 -65.34 17.15 18.37
N VAL A 435 -65.42 15.82 18.42
CA VAL A 435 -64.54 14.76 17.89
C VAL A 435 -63.03 15.04 17.80
N GLU A 436 -62.30 14.35 18.67
CA GLU A 436 -60.87 14.36 18.92
C GLU A 436 -60.02 13.96 17.70
N GLU A 437 -59.19 14.89 17.25
CA GLU A 437 -57.92 14.62 16.58
C GLU A 437 -56.85 14.59 17.70
N PRO A 438 -55.91 13.62 17.72
CA PRO A 438 -54.97 13.48 18.83
C PRO A 438 -54.07 14.72 18.89
N ALA A 439 -54.31 15.56 19.89
CA ALA A 439 -53.50 16.72 20.17
C ALA A 439 -52.04 16.28 20.33
N THR A 440 -51.15 16.88 19.54
CA THR A 440 -49.71 16.74 19.73
C THR A 440 -49.39 17.15 21.17
N PRO A 441 -48.71 16.28 21.96
CA PRO A 441 -48.43 16.58 23.35
C PRO A 441 -47.57 17.84 23.43
N ALA A 442 -47.97 18.79 24.27
CA ALA A 442 -47.29 20.07 24.40
C ALA A 442 -45.87 19.86 24.97
N LEU A 443 -44.85 20.46 24.36
CA LEU A 443 -43.49 20.44 24.89
C LEU A 443 -43.46 21.20 26.22
N LEU A 444 -43.04 20.53 27.30
CA LEU A 444 -42.99 21.14 28.63
C LEU A 444 -41.59 21.68 28.95
N VAL A 445 -40.54 20.91 28.70
CA VAL A 445 -39.16 21.27 29.07
C VAL A 445 -38.18 20.83 28.00
N THR A 446 -37.14 21.65 27.80
CA THR A 446 -35.92 21.28 27.07
C THR A 446 -34.72 21.40 28.02
N LEU A 447 -33.94 20.33 28.18
CA LEU A 447 -32.70 20.33 28.95
C LEU A 447 -31.51 20.33 28.00
N ASP A 448 -30.53 21.18 28.26
CA ASP A 448 -29.24 21.19 27.56
C ASP A 448 -28.25 20.33 28.35
N ILE A 449 -27.81 19.22 27.76
CA ILE A 449 -26.94 18.24 28.40
C ILE A 449 -25.56 18.28 27.74
N ASP A 450 -24.54 18.58 28.53
CA ASP A 450 -23.13 18.49 28.13
C ASP A 450 -22.69 17.02 28.18
N LEU A 451 -22.29 16.48 27.03
CA LEU A 451 -21.84 15.10 26.86
C LEU A 451 -20.32 14.94 27.07
N GLY A 452 -19.60 16.04 27.34
CA GLY A 452 -18.14 16.09 27.35
C GLY A 452 -17.55 16.58 26.02
N ASP A 453 -16.27 16.94 26.04
CA ASP A 453 -15.51 17.42 24.87
C ASP A 453 -16.16 18.60 24.10
N GLY A 454 -17.03 19.36 24.77
CA GLY A 454 -17.73 20.52 24.20
C GLY A 454 -18.95 20.16 23.34
N VAL A 455 -19.39 18.89 23.36
CA VAL A 455 -20.59 18.44 22.66
C VAL A 455 -21.81 18.58 23.56
N THR A 456 -22.82 19.34 23.12
CA THR A 456 -24.10 19.49 23.83
C THR A 456 -25.25 18.85 23.05
N ALA A 457 -26.20 18.26 23.78
CA ALA A 457 -27.40 17.63 23.21
C ALA A 457 -28.66 18.03 23.97
N LEU A 458 -29.76 18.23 23.24
CA LEU A 458 -31.03 18.69 23.80
C LEU A 458 -31.95 17.52 24.12
N LEU A 459 -32.35 17.39 25.38
CA LEU A 459 -33.39 16.47 25.83
C LEU A 459 -34.74 17.19 25.86
N GLN A 460 -35.68 16.76 25.03
CA GLN A 460 -37.04 17.30 24.97
C GLN A 460 -38.01 16.42 25.75
N TYR A 461 -38.88 17.03 26.56
CA TYR A 461 -39.89 16.33 27.36
C TYR A 461 -41.28 16.91 27.12
N PHE A 462 -42.23 16.05 26.71
CA PHE A 462 -43.59 16.46 26.35
C PHE A 462 -44.61 16.12 27.45
N ALA A 463 -45.75 16.81 27.40
CA ALA A 463 -46.83 16.62 28.36
C ALA A 463 -47.43 15.22 28.25
N GLY A 464 -47.35 14.47 29.34
CA GLY A 464 -47.84 13.09 29.43
C GLY A 464 -46.78 12.01 29.22
N ASP A 465 -45.54 12.39 28.90
CA ASP A 465 -44.42 11.45 28.82
C ASP A 465 -44.04 10.89 30.20
N ASP A 466 -43.33 9.76 30.20
CA ASP A 466 -42.67 9.21 31.38
C ASP A 466 -41.22 9.70 31.43
N ALA A 467 -40.82 10.33 32.54
CA ALA A 467 -39.50 10.95 32.66
C ALA A 467 -38.34 9.94 32.59
N ASP A 468 -38.52 8.72 33.10
CA ASP A 468 -37.50 7.67 33.02
C ASP A 468 -37.35 7.14 31.58
N ALA A 469 -38.47 6.98 30.88
CA ALA A 469 -38.48 6.57 29.47
C ALA A 469 -37.82 7.63 28.56
N ALA A 470 -38.15 8.92 28.76
CA ALA A 470 -37.54 10.02 28.00
C ALA A 470 -36.03 10.13 28.25
N ALA A 471 -35.60 10.04 29.51
CA ALA A 471 -34.17 10.04 29.88
C ALA A 471 -33.42 8.83 29.31
N ARG A 472 -34.02 7.63 29.36
CA ARG A 472 -33.44 6.42 28.77
C ARG A 472 -33.29 6.54 27.26
N ALA A 473 -34.33 6.97 26.56
CA ALA A 473 -34.29 7.14 25.11
C ALA A 473 -33.20 8.14 24.70
N PHE A 474 -33.05 9.23 25.46
CA PHE A 474 -31.97 10.19 25.25
C PHE A 474 -30.59 9.55 25.45
N CYS A 475 -30.38 8.78 26.51
CA CYS A 475 -29.10 8.10 26.76
C CYS A 475 -28.74 7.10 25.66
N GLU A 476 -29.71 6.28 25.23
CA GLU A 476 -29.52 5.30 24.16
C GLU A 476 -29.20 5.98 22.82
N HIS A 477 -29.88 7.09 22.50
CA HIS A 477 -29.66 7.82 21.25
C HIS A 477 -28.28 8.51 21.20
N ASN A 478 -27.82 9.07 22.31
CA ASN A 478 -26.59 9.86 22.37
C ASN A 478 -25.38 9.07 22.90
N GLY A 479 -25.51 7.76 23.10
CA GLY A 479 -24.42 6.91 23.60
C GLY A 479 -23.98 7.24 25.04
N VAL A 480 -24.87 7.78 25.86
CA VAL A 480 -24.62 8.10 27.27
C VAL A 480 -24.87 6.86 28.12
N ASP A 481 -24.05 6.64 29.15
CA ASP A 481 -24.22 5.50 30.06
C ASP A 481 -25.61 5.53 30.72
N LEU A 482 -26.29 4.37 30.72
CA LEU A 482 -27.62 4.18 31.30
C LEU A 482 -27.63 4.38 32.82
N GLU A 483 -26.47 4.34 33.48
CA GLU A 483 -26.34 4.72 34.89
C GLU A 483 -26.73 6.18 35.16
N ASN A 484 -26.71 7.05 34.14
CA ASN A 484 -27.11 8.46 34.24
C ASN A 484 -28.63 8.69 34.12
N VAL A 485 -29.41 7.68 33.74
CA VAL A 485 -30.87 7.79 33.55
C VAL A 485 -31.59 8.32 34.81
N PRO A 486 -31.32 7.84 36.03
CA PRO A 486 -31.98 8.36 37.23
C PRO A 486 -31.71 9.85 37.46
N LEU A 487 -30.50 10.33 37.16
CA LEU A 487 -30.11 11.72 37.35
C LEU A 487 -30.84 12.63 36.36
N LEU A 488 -30.94 12.24 35.09
CA LEU A 488 -31.66 12.99 34.07
C LEU A 488 -33.18 12.99 34.33
N ALA A 489 -33.75 11.84 34.71
CA ALA A 489 -35.17 11.74 35.05
C ALA A 489 -35.55 12.63 36.24
N ASP A 490 -34.69 12.70 37.27
CA ASP A 490 -34.90 13.60 38.40
C ASP A 490 -34.81 15.08 38.02
N GLU A 491 -33.92 15.45 37.10
CA GLU A 491 -33.83 16.82 36.60
C GLU A 491 -35.06 17.20 35.76
N ILE A 492 -35.55 16.31 34.90
CA ILE A 492 -36.81 16.51 34.15
C ILE A 492 -37.97 16.78 35.13
N ARG A 493 -38.16 15.90 36.13
CA ARG A 493 -39.22 16.06 37.14
C ARG A 493 -39.09 17.39 37.90
N ARG A 494 -37.86 17.78 38.23
CA ARG A 494 -37.56 19.03 38.93
C ARG A 494 -37.90 20.26 38.10
N GLN A 495 -37.62 20.26 36.81
CA GLN A 495 -37.98 21.37 35.92
C GLN A 495 -39.49 21.42 35.67
N VAL A 496 -40.13 20.28 35.45
CA VAL A 496 -41.58 20.21 35.26
C VAL A 496 -42.33 20.71 36.51
N ALA A 497 -41.84 20.42 37.71
CA ALA A 497 -42.45 20.90 38.96
C ALA A 497 -42.31 22.43 39.19
N LYS A 498 -41.50 23.14 38.40
CA LYS A 498 -41.33 24.59 38.46
C LYS A 498 -42.23 25.34 37.47
N LEU A 499 -42.80 24.64 36.49
CA LEU A 499 -43.84 25.15 35.59
C LEU A 499 -45.17 25.16 36.33
#